data_AF-A0A672PP36-F1
#
_entry.id   AF-A0A672PP36-F1
#
_cell.length_a   1.000
_cell.length_b   1.000
_cell.length_c   1.000
_cell.angle_alpha   90.00
_cell.angle_beta   90.00
_cell.angle_gamma   90.00
#
_symmetry.space_group_name_H-M   'P 1'
#
loop_
_entity.id
_entity.type
_entity.pdbx_description
1 polymer ?
#
loop_
_entity_poly.entity_id
_entity_poly.type
_entity_poly.pdbx_seq_one_letter_code
_entity_poly.pdbx_strand_id
1 'polypeptide(L)'
;MAALSILRHHDDAPLDPSCAVVEKPCEVDLISRKAHTERQRISIDFDNTQEAYKSKDTLELLRSLLVFKLCTFDFLVDKNKELMDLSKKVFGQQLFEKLMKMTFYGQFVAGEDQNTIKPLIEKNQAFGVGSVLDYSVEEDLTQEEAEKKEMDSCVSEAEKESHAHVCLFQHAVVNGVRLMVDAEQTYFQPAISRLTLEMQRIFNREKPNIFNTYQCYLREAYDNVSVDVELSRREGWYFGAKLVRGAYMCQERSRAAEIGYEDPINPDYETTNRMYHKCLEYILEEINHNRMANVMVASHNEDTVKFTLEKMNETSLSPTENKVCFGQLLGMCDQISFPLGQAGFPVYKYVPYGPVNEVIPYLSRRAQENRGFMKGSQRERSLLWKELKRRLFSGHLLYKPAY
;
A
#
# COMPACT_ATOMS: atom_id res chain seq x y z
N MET A 1 2.02 -9.12 -5.67
CA MET A 1 2.97 -8.01 -5.92
C MET A 1 3.88 -7.90 -4.71
N ALA A 2 4.99 -7.18 -4.80
CA ALA A 2 5.86 -6.89 -3.66
C ALA A 2 6.23 -5.40 -3.61
N ALA A 3 6.40 -4.88 -2.40
CA ALA A 3 6.95 -3.57 -2.13
C ALA A 3 8.45 -3.67 -1.91
N LEU A 4 9.19 -2.66 -2.34
CA LEU A 4 10.64 -2.56 -2.18
C LEU A 4 11.00 -1.20 -1.59
N SER A 5 11.60 -1.19 -0.41
CA SER A 5 12.28 0.00 0.13
C SER A 5 13.78 -0.14 -0.14
N ILE A 6 14.35 0.82 -0.85
CA ILE A 6 15.76 0.78 -1.30
C ILE A 6 16.74 1.08 -0.16
N LEU A 7 16.30 1.81 0.87
CA LEU A 7 17.18 2.25 1.97
C LEU A 7 17.31 1.24 3.12
N ARG A 8 16.64 0.09 3.03
CA ARG A 8 16.72 -0.96 4.04
C ARG A 8 17.97 -1.80 3.81
N HIS A 9 18.86 -1.88 4.80
CA HIS A 9 19.89 -2.92 4.80
C HIS A 9 19.19 -4.27 4.87
N HIS A 10 19.29 -5.02 3.78
CA HIS A 10 19.13 -6.46 3.86
C HIS A 10 20.44 -6.99 4.44
N ASP A 11 20.55 -7.02 5.78
CA ASP A 11 21.58 -7.84 6.43
C ASP A 11 21.53 -9.22 5.80
N ASP A 12 22.69 -9.78 5.49
CA ASP A 12 22.93 -11.07 4.84
C ASP A 12 22.08 -12.19 5.46
N ALA A 13 20.82 -12.27 5.06
CA ALA A 13 20.02 -13.47 5.21
C ALA A 13 20.65 -14.46 4.23
N PRO A 14 21.13 -15.62 4.68
CA PRO A 14 21.69 -16.61 3.77
C PRO A 14 20.62 -16.90 2.72
N LEU A 15 20.96 -16.63 1.45
CA LEU A 15 20.20 -17.07 0.30
C LEU A 15 20.07 -18.60 0.42
N ASP A 16 18.97 -19.06 1.00
CA ASP A 16 18.66 -20.48 1.08
C ASP A 16 18.46 -20.99 -0.35
N PRO A 17 19.35 -21.87 -0.86
CA PRO A 17 19.24 -22.40 -2.22
C PRO A 17 18.02 -23.31 -2.40
N SER A 18 17.23 -23.57 -1.36
CA SER A 18 15.98 -24.32 -1.41
C SER A 18 14.74 -23.48 -1.71
N CYS A 19 14.91 -22.20 -2.10
CA CYS A 19 13.83 -21.35 -2.61
C CYS A 19 13.36 -21.78 -4.02
N ALA A 20 12.80 -22.99 -4.08
CA ALA A 20 12.02 -23.52 -5.18
C ALA A 20 10.76 -24.14 -4.55
N VAL A 21 9.77 -23.31 -4.23
CA VAL A 21 8.42 -23.84 -4.03
C VAL A 21 7.76 -23.90 -5.41
N VAL A 22 7.78 -25.11 -5.93
CA VAL A 22 7.29 -25.55 -7.23
C VAL A 22 5.82 -25.22 -7.46
N GLU A 23 5.58 -24.88 -8.72
CA GLU A 23 4.35 -24.60 -9.45
C GLU A 23 3.24 -25.65 -9.31
N LYS A 24 2.00 -25.18 -9.42
CA LYS A 24 1.03 -25.74 -10.37
C LYS A 24 0.36 -24.59 -11.12
N PRO A 25 0.32 -24.59 -12.47
CA PRO A 25 -0.63 -23.75 -13.19
C PRO A 25 -2.03 -24.30 -12.90
N CYS A 26 -2.87 -23.50 -12.26
CA CYS A 26 -4.30 -23.78 -12.22
C CYS A 26 -4.87 -23.31 -13.56
N GLU A 27 -5.30 -24.25 -14.41
CA GLU A 27 -6.15 -23.95 -15.55
C GLU A 27 -7.42 -23.27 -15.03
N VAL A 28 -7.51 -21.96 -15.29
CA VAL A 28 -8.77 -21.24 -15.12
C VAL A 28 -9.63 -21.66 -16.31
N ASP A 29 -10.65 -22.47 -16.06
CA ASP A 29 -11.68 -22.78 -17.05
C ASP A 29 -12.23 -21.47 -17.63
N LEU A 30 -11.87 -21.19 -18.88
CA LEU A 30 -12.44 -20.13 -19.70
C LEU A 30 -13.87 -20.54 -20.03
N ILE A 31 -14.81 -20.28 -19.10
CA ILE A 31 -16.23 -20.29 -19.44
C ILE A 31 -16.45 -19.13 -20.41
N SER A 32 -16.50 -19.47 -21.70
CA SER A 32 -16.95 -18.62 -22.79
C SER A 32 -18.37 -18.15 -22.49
N ARG A 33 -18.49 -16.98 -21.87
CA ARG A 33 -19.73 -16.21 -21.83
C ARG A 33 -19.75 -15.32 -23.04
N LYS A 34 -20.62 -15.67 -24.01
CA LYS A 34 -21.01 -14.81 -25.13
C LYS A 34 -21.29 -13.40 -24.59
N ALA A 35 -20.47 -12.44 -24.97
CA ALA A 35 -20.66 -11.04 -24.64
C ALA A 35 -21.89 -10.51 -25.36
N HIS A 36 -22.97 -10.28 -24.63
CA HIS A 36 -23.98 -9.31 -25.02
C HIS A 36 -23.45 -7.94 -24.60
N THR A 37 -23.09 -7.14 -25.60
CA THR A 37 -22.45 -5.83 -25.43
C THR A 37 -23.50 -4.77 -25.12
N GLU A 38 -23.95 -4.72 -23.87
CA GLU A 38 -24.37 -3.46 -23.26
C GLU A 38 -23.26 -3.06 -22.28
N ARG A 39 -22.55 -1.97 -22.58
CA ARG A 39 -21.49 -1.45 -21.70
C ARG A 39 -22.14 -0.97 -20.41
N GLN A 40 -22.16 -1.81 -19.39
CA GLN A 40 -22.62 -1.43 -18.07
C GLN A 40 -21.69 -0.38 -17.48
N ARG A 41 -22.27 0.76 -17.09
CA ARG A 41 -21.56 1.82 -16.36
C ARG A 41 -21.02 1.23 -15.05
N ILE A 42 -19.74 1.42 -14.77
CA ILE A 42 -19.12 1.03 -13.51
C ILE A 42 -19.78 1.83 -12.39
N SER A 43 -20.42 1.12 -11.46
CA SER A 43 -20.98 1.69 -10.24
C SER A 43 -20.80 0.68 -9.10
N ILE A 44 -20.31 1.15 -7.95
CA ILE A 44 -20.02 0.33 -6.78
C ILE A 44 -20.64 1.01 -5.56
N ASP A 45 -21.40 0.23 -4.79
CA ASP A 45 -21.99 0.68 -3.53
C ASP A 45 -21.05 0.39 -2.35
N PHE A 46 -20.38 1.44 -1.88
CA PHE A 46 -19.48 1.38 -0.71
C PHE A 46 -20.22 1.37 0.64
N ASP A 47 -21.55 1.54 0.66
CA ASP A 47 -22.36 1.53 1.88
C ASP A 47 -23.01 0.15 2.17
N ASN A 48 -22.83 -0.81 1.24
CA ASN A 48 -23.23 -2.20 1.41
C ASN A 48 -22.25 -2.96 2.33
N THR A 49 -22.57 -2.95 3.63
CA THR A 49 -21.71 -3.55 4.65
C THR A 49 -21.60 -5.07 4.56
N GLN A 50 -22.62 -5.74 4.02
CA GLN A 50 -22.63 -7.19 3.91
C GLN A 50 -21.56 -7.68 2.93
N GLU A 51 -21.48 -7.07 1.75
CA GLU A 51 -20.46 -7.42 0.77
C GLU A 51 -19.08 -6.90 1.16
N ALA A 52 -19.00 -5.69 1.73
CA ALA A 52 -17.78 -5.08 2.24
C ALA A 52 -17.03 -5.94 3.28
N TYR A 53 -17.77 -6.55 4.21
CA TYR A 53 -17.19 -7.31 5.32
C TYR A 53 -17.45 -8.81 5.23
N LYS A 54 -17.83 -9.30 4.04
CA LYS A 54 -18.06 -10.72 3.76
C LYS A 54 -16.83 -11.58 4.05
N SER A 55 -15.63 -11.03 3.84
CA SER A 55 -14.38 -11.72 4.14
C SER A 55 -14.09 -11.82 5.64
N LYS A 56 -14.77 -11.07 6.52
CA LYS A 56 -14.44 -11.02 7.95
C LYS A 56 -15.37 -11.85 8.81
N ASP A 57 -14.80 -12.57 9.76
CA ASP A 57 -15.56 -13.13 10.88
C ASP A 57 -15.95 -12.05 11.91
N THR A 58 -16.80 -12.41 12.87
CA THR A 58 -17.29 -11.47 13.87
C THR A 58 -16.20 -11.03 14.87
N LEU A 59 -15.19 -11.87 15.15
CA LEU A 59 -14.09 -11.52 16.04
C LEU A 59 -13.16 -10.50 15.38
N GLU A 60 -12.94 -10.62 14.07
CA GLU A 60 -12.19 -9.64 13.28
C GLU A 60 -12.89 -8.27 13.29
N LEU A 61 -14.23 -8.23 13.15
CA LEU A 61 -14.99 -6.99 13.27
C LEU A 61 -14.87 -6.35 14.65
N LEU A 62 -14.97 -7.15 15.72
CA LEU A 62 -14.80 -6.68 17.09
C LEU A 62 -13.39 -6.16 17.34
N ARG A 63 -12.37 -6.86 16.84
CA ARG A 63 -10.96 -6.42 16.89
C ARG A 63 -10.79 -5.07 16.18
N SER A 64 -11.32 -4.91 14.96
CA SER A 64 -11.24 -3.64 14.23
C SER A 64 -11.92 -2.50 15.00
N LEU A 65 -13.11 -2.73 15.56
CA LEU A 65 -13.82 -1.74 16.40
C LEU A 65 -13.01 -1.37 17.66
N LEU A 66 -12.38 -2.34 18.31
CA LEU A 66 -11.51 -2.11 19.47
C LEU A 66 -10.28 -1.28 19.07
N VAL A 67 -9.54 -1.70 18.05
CA VAL A 67 -8.31 -1.04 17.61
C VAL A 67 -8.60 0.40 17.17
N PHE A 68 -9.66 0.63 16.38
CA PHE A 68 -10.04 1.99 16.00
C PHE A 68 -10.47 2.85 17.19
N LYS A 69 -11.08 2.26 18.23
CA LYS A 69 -11.36 2.97 19.48
C LYS A 69 -10.06 3.30 20.21
N LEU A 70 -9.08 2.40 20.25
CA LEU A 70 -7.80 2.65 20.89
C LEU A 70 -7.02 3.78 20.21
N CYS A 71 -7.06 3.86 18.86
CA CYS A 71 -6.46 4.96 18.10
C CYS A 71 -7.08 6.34 18.37
N THR A 72 -8.27 6.41 18.99
CA THR A 72 -8.91 7.70 19.34
C THR A 72 -8.35 8.30 20.63
N PHE A 73 -7.55 7.56 21.39
CA PHE A 73 -6.91 8.08 22.59
C PHE A 73 -5.54 8.65 22.26
N ASP A 74 -5.45 9.97 22.18
CA ASP A 74 -4.22 10.70 21.87
C ASP A 74 -3.04 10.27 22.76
N PHE A 75 -3.27 10.05 24.05
CA PHE A 75 -2.25 9.56 24.97
C PHE A 75 -1.64 8.22 24.55
N LEU A 76 -2.46 7.27 24.06
CA LEU A 76 -1.96 5.96 23.61
C LEU A 76 -1.13 6.08 22.34
N VAL A 77 -1.49 7.01 21.45
CA VAL A 77 -0.79 7.22 20.17
C VAL A 77 0.50 7.99 20.39
N ASP A 78 0.46 9.08 21.17
CA ASP A 78 1.59 9.99 21.38
C ASP A 78 2.67 9.38 22.29
N LYS A 79 2.28 8.54 23.25
CA LYS A 79 3.21 7.85 24.18
C LYS A 79 3.38 6.36 23.86
N ASN A 80 3.16 5.95 22.62
CA ASN A 80 3.14 4.52 22.27
C ASN A 80 4.45 3.78 22.60
N LYS A 81 5.63 4.36 22.34
CA LYS A 81 6.93 3.75 22.65
C LYS A 81 7.09 3.54 24.15
N GLU A 82 6.87 4.59 24.95
CA GLU A 82 6.95 4.54 26.41
C GLU A 82 5.96 3.51 27.00
N LEU A 83 4.73 3.47 26.47
CA LEU A 83 3.70 2.53 26.90
C LEU A 83 4.03 1.09 26.52
N MET A 84 4.61 0.85 25.33
CA MET A 84 5.04 -0.47 24.91
C MET A 84 6.20 -0.97 25.79
N ASP A 85 7.19 -0.12 26.07
CA ASP A 85 8.32 -0.47 26.94
C ASP A 85 7.86 -0.76 28.37
N LEU A 86 6.95 0.07 28.90
CA LEU A 86 6.34 -0.15 30.20
C LEU A 86 5.55 -1.48 30.21
N SER A 87 4.75 -1.73 29.18
CA SER A 87 3.95 -2.95 29.06
C SER A 87 4.82 -4.20 28.99
N LYS A 88 5.93 -4.16 28.24
CA LYS A 88 6.92 -5.25 28.19
C LYS A 88 7.54 -5.49 29.57
N LYS A 89 7.88 -4.42 30.31
CA LYS A 89 8.45 -4.51 31.67
C LYS A 89 7.46 -5.06 32.70
N VAL A 90 6.19 -4.68 32.63
CA VAL A 90 5.16 -5.05 33.62
C VAL A 90 4.58 -6.45 33.35
N PHE A 91 4.27 -6.75 32.09
CA PHE A 91 3.56 -7.98 31.71
C PHE A 91 4.48 -9.08 31.16
N GLY A 92 5.73 -8.75 30.85
CA GLY A 92 6.67 -9.64 30.16
C GLY A 92 6.43 -9.71 28.65
N GLN A 93 7.45 -10.16 27.93
CA GLN A 93 7.49 -10.18 26.45
C GLN A 93 6.37 -11.05 25.85
N GLN A 94 6.15 -12.25 26.38
CA GLN A 94 5.17 -13.20 25.81
C GLN A 94 3.73 -12.69 25.92
N LEU A 95 3.35 -12.11 27.06
CA LEU A 95 2.00 -11.58 27.24
C LEU A 95 1.80 -10.32 26.40
N PHE A 96 2.81 -9.46 26.32
CA PHE A 96 2.81 -8.29 25.44
C PHE A 96 2.58 -8.69 23.97
N GLU A 97 3.36 -9.63 23.43
CA GLU A 97 3.22 -10.09 22.05
C GLU A 97 1.83 -10.68 21.79
N LYS A 98 1.30 -11.48 22.73
CA LYS A 98 -0.05 -12.04 22.63
C LYS A 98 -1.11 -10.94 22.57
N LEU A 99 -1.01 -9.91 23.42
CA LEU A 99 -1.92 -8.77 23.41
C LEU A 99 -1.81 -7.97 22.10
N MET A 100 -0.60 -7.76 21.59
CA MET A 100 -0.38 -7.09 20.31
C MET A 100 -1.01 -7.87 19.16
N LYS A 101 -0.78 -9.19 19.08
CA LYS A 101 -1.38 -10.09 18.07
C LYS A 101 -2.90 -10.09 18.12
N MET A 102 -3.50 -9.92 19.29
CA MET A 102 -4.95 -9.79 19.46
C MET A 102 -5.49 -8.40 19.11
N THR A 103 -4.64 -7.39 18.99
CA THR A 103 -5.02 -5.98 18.79
C THR A 103 -4.35 -5.37 17.55
N PHE A 104 -3.42 -4.42 17.72
CA PHE A 104 -2.83 -3.60 16.66
C PHE A 104 -2.05 -4.43 15.65
N TYR A 105 -1.21 -5.36 16.13
CA TYR A 105 -0.42 -6.22 15.24
C TYR A 105 -1.35 -7.06 14.37
N GLY A 106 -2.30 -7.79 14.97
CA GLY A 106 -3.20 -8.62 14.18
C GLY A 106 -4.16 -7.84 13.27
N GLN A 107 -4.36 -6.54 13.51
CA GLN A 107 -5.17 -5.68 12.65
C GLN A 107 -4.40 -5.20 11.41
N PHE A 108 -3.14 -4.78 11.57
CA PHE A 108 -2.37 -4.09 10.52
C PHE A 108 -1.21 -4.91 9.93
N VAL A 109 -0.81 -6.00 10.59
CA VAL A 109 0.30 -6.88 10.19
C VAL A 109 -0.24 -8.29 9.99
N ALA A 110 0.16 -8.93 8.90
CA ALA A 110 -0.38 -10.24 8.52
C ALA A 110 0.19 -11.41 9.32
N GLY A 111 1.46 -11.32 9.70
CA GLY A 111 2.21 -12.43 10.25
C GLY A 111 3.68 -12.06 10.44
N GLU A 112 4.43 -12.94 11.09
CA GLU A 112 5.84 -12.71 11.42
C GLU A 112 6.75 -13.08 10.25
N ASP A 113 6.32 -14.06 9.44
CA ASP A 113 7.12 -14.67 8.38
C ASP A 113 6.25 -15.08 7.17
N GLN A 114 6.94 -15.49 6.10
CA GLN A 114 6.34 -15.87 4.82
C GLN A 114 5.35 -17.04 4.89
N ASN A 115 5.43 -17.90 5.90
CA ASN A 115 4.49 -19.01 6.08
C ASN A 115 3.23 -18.55 6.82
N THR A 116 3.41 -17.74 7.87
CA THR A 116 2.29 -17.24 8.68
C THR A 116 1.36 -16.31 7.91
N ILE A 117 1.84 -15.65 6.85
CA ILE A 117 1.02 -14.75 6.02
C ILE A 117 0.17 -15.47 4.97
N LYS A 118 0.49 -16.71 4.59
CA LYS A 118 -0.19 -17.45 3.51
C LYS A 118 -1.71 -17.54 3.70
N PRO A 119 -2.25 -17.89 4.89
CA PRO A 119 -3.69 -17.99 5.08
C PRO A 119 -4.42 -16.66 4.84
N LEU A 120 -3.80 -15.52 5.18
CA LEU A 120 -4.38 -14.21 4.92
C LEU A 120 -4.37 -13.88 3.42
N ILE A 121 -3.28 -14.20 2.73
CA ILE A 121 -3.15 -13.97 1.28
C ILE A 121 -4.21 -14.79 0.53
N GLU A 122 -4.32 -16.09 0.83
CA GLU A 122 -5.31 -17.00 0.24
C GLU A 122 -6.73 -16.52 0.50
N LYS A 123 -7.02 -16.12 1.76
CA LYS A 123 -8.30 -15.52 2.14
C LYS A 123 -8.62 -14.29 1.31
N ASN A 124 -7.72 -13.30 1.24
CA ASN A 124 -7.94 -12.08 0.46
C ASN A 124 -8.18 -12.41 -1.02
N GLN A 125 -7.38 -13.31 -1.58
CA GLN A 125 -7.45 -13.70 -2.98
C GLN A 125 -8.79 -14.36 -3.32
N ALA A 126 -9.32 -15.21 -2.43
CA ALA A 126 -10.62 -15.84 -2.62
C ALA A 126 -11.79 -14.84 -2.66
N PHE A 127 -11.62 -13.65 -2.09
CA PHE A 127 -12.57 -12.54 -2.20
C PHE A 127 -12.19 -11.49 -3.24
N GLY A 128 -11.30 -11.83 -4.19
CA GLY A 128 -10.94 -10.97 -5.32
C GLY A 128 -9.95 -9.86 -4.99
N VAL A 129 -9.24 -9.95 -3.85
CA VAL A 129 -8.26 -8.94 -3.43
C VAL A 129 -6.87 -9.55 -3.35
N GLY A 130 -5.92 -9.01 -4.10
CA GLY A 130 -4.53 -9.44 -4.06
C GLY A 130 -3.74 -8.84 -2.90
N SER A 131 -2.45 -9.19 -2.81
CA SER A 131 -1.52 -8.64 -1.82
C SER A 131 -0.29 -8.00 -2.47
N VAL A 132 0.13 -6.86 -1.92
CA VAL A 132 1.46 -6.27 -2.08
C VAL A 132 2.21 -6.57 -0.78
N LEU A 133 3.17 -7.49 -0.82
CA LEU A 133 3.91 -7.88 0.39
C LEU A 133 4.96 -6.84 0.74
N ASP A 134 5.00 -6.43 2.00
CA ASP A 134 6.01 -5.52 2.57
C ASP A 134 6.66 -6.18 3.78
N TYR A 135 7.96 -6.39 3.71
CA TYR A 135 8.74 -6.86 4.85
C TYR A 135 9.10 -5.67 5.74
N SER A 136 8.25 -5.39 6.73
CA SER A 136 8.21 -4.12 7.46
C SER A 136 9.17 -4.07 8.66
N VAL A 137 10.37 -4.61 8.50
CA VAL A 137 11.46 -4.42 9.45
C VAL A 137 12.07 -3.06 9.19
N GLU A 138 11.91 -2.16 10.15
CA GLU A 138 12.35 -0.78 10.02
C GLU A 138 13.15 -0.37 11.24
N GLU A 139 14.32 0.20 10.99
CA GLU A 139 15.07 0.94 11.99
C GLU A 139 14.65 2.41 11.91
N ASP A 140 14.18 2.97 13.03
CA ASP A 140 14.05 4.42 13.15
C ASP A 140 15.45 5.02 13.16
N LEU A 141 15.93 5.49 12.01
CA LEU A 141 17.20 6.21 11.92
C LEU A 141 17.03 7.58 12.57
N THR A 142 17.98 7.95 13.42
CA THR A 142 18.11 9.33 13.91
C THR A 142 18.57 10.25 12.78
N GLN A 143 18.36 11.56 12.94
CA GLN A 143 18.77 12.57 11.96
C GLN A 143 20.29 12.53 11.70
N GLU A 144 21.10 12.35 12.74
CA GLU A 144 22.56 12.19 12.62
C GLU A 144 22.93 10.92 11.84
N GLU A 145 22.23 9.80 12.07
CA GLU A 145 22.46 8.56 11.32
C GLU A 145 22.03 8.67 9.86
N ALA A 146 20.94 9.42 9.57
CA ALA A 146 20.50 9.68 8.21
C ALA A 146 21.51 10.55 7.45
N GLU A 147 21.97 11.65 8.05
CA GLU A 147 23.00 12.52 7.47
C GLU A 147 24.33 11.78 7.25
N LYS A 148 24.71 10.92 8.20
CA LYS A 148 25.91 10.09 8.06
C LYS A 148 25.76 9.08 6.92
N LYS A 149 24.60 8.40 6.81
CA LYS A 149 24.32 7.47 5.70
C LYS A 149 24.28 8.18 4.34
N GLU A 150 23.71 9.39 4.27
CA GLU A 150 23.77 10.23 3.07
C GLU A 150 25.23 10.50 2.66
N MET A 151 26.07 10.89 3.63
CA MET A 151 27.49 11.17 3.42
C MET A 151 28.30 9.93 3.01
N ASP A 152 28.06 8.79 3.66
CA ASP A 152 28.78 7.52 3.42
C ASP A 152 28.38 6.89 2.08
N SER A 153 27.14 7.11 1.59
CA SER A 153 26.67 6.62 0.28
C SER A 153 27.45 7.18 -0.93
N CYS A 154 28.25 8.23 -0.72
CA CYS A 154 29.01 8.90 -1.77
C CYS A 154 30.35 8.21 -2.16
N VAL A 155 30.75 7.08 -1.55
CA VAL A 155 32.01 6.39 -1.93
C VAL A 155 31.93 4.85 -1.92
N SER A 156 32.19 4.22 -3.07
CA SER A 156 32.52 2.79 -3.32
C SER A 156 31.53 1.67 -2.94
N GLU A 157 30.59 1.87 -2.02
CA GLU A 157 29.55 0.85 -1.71
C GLU A 157 28.35 0.88 -2.65
N ALA A 158 28.11 2.02 -3.30
CA ALA A 158 27.04 2.21 -4.29
C ALA A 158 27.09 1.21 -5.47
N GLU A 159 28.27 0.72 -5.85
CA GLU A 159 28.40 -0.27 -6.94
C GLU A 159 27.94 -1.68 -6.52
N LYS A 160 28.16 -2.08 -5.26
CA LYS A 160 27.71 -3.38 -4.74
C LYS A 160 26.20 -3.37 -4.49
N GLU A 161 25.67 -2.30 -3.91
CA GLU A 161 24.23 -2.15 -3.69
C GLU A 161 23.47 -2.06 -5.02
N SER A 162 23.98 -1.33 -6.01
CA SER A 162 23.39 -1.27 -7.35
C SER A 162 23.26 -2.65 -8.01
N HIS A 163 24.28 -3.51 -7.90
CA HIS A 163 24.20 -4.89 -8.40
C HIS A 163 23.17 -5.73 -7.63
N ALA A 164 23.11 -5.61 -6.31
CA ALA A 164 22.15 -6.35 -5.49
C ALA A 164 20.69 -5.97 -5.83
N HIS A 165 20.41 -4.67 -6.00
CA HIS A 165 19.09 -4.20 -6.40
C HIS A 165 18.71 -4.67 -7.80
N VAL A 166 19.62 -4.59 -8.78
CA VAL A 166 19.37 -5.09 -10.15
C VAL A 166 19.03 -6.59 -10.13
N CYS A 167 19.73 -7.39 -9.31
CA CYS A 167 19.41 -8.80 -9.13
C CYS A 167 18.00 -9.02 -8.58
N LEU A 168 17.54 -8.20 -7.62
CA LEU A 168 16.18 -8.29 -7.08
C LEU A 168 15.12 -7.92 -8.12
N PHE A 169 15.33 -6.85 -8.90
CA PHE A 169 14.43 -6.47 -9.99
C PHE A 169 14.33 -7.57 -11.04
N GLN A 170 15.48 -8.12 -11.47
CA GLN A 170 15.53 -9.23 -12.41
C GLN A 170 14.80 -10.46 -11.87
N HIS A 171 15.03 -10.83 -10.61
CA HIS A 171 14.40 -11.98 -9.98
C HIS A 171 12.88 -11.83 -9.92
N ALA A 172 12.38 -10.65 -9.53
CA ALA A 172 10.95 -10.40 -9.50
C ALA A 172 10.31 -10.47 -10.91
N VAL A 173 10.96 -9.89 -11.92
CA VAL A 173 10.48 -9.92 -13.31
C VAL A 173 10.42 -11.34 -13.86
N VAL A 174 11.45 -12.16 -13.63
CA VAL A 174 11.49 -13.58 -14.05
C VAL A 174 10.36 -14.39 -13.41
N ASN A 175 10.06 -14.11 -12.14
CA ASN A 175 8.96 -14.78 -11.42
C ASN A 175 7.58 -14.13 -11.68
N GLY A 176 7.47 -13.16 -12.59
CA GLY A 176 6.22 -12.49 -12.90
C GLY A 176 5.64 -11.63 -11.77
N VAL A 177 6.47 -11.25 -10.80
CA VAL A 177 6.10 -10.40 -9.65
C VAL A 177 6.26 -8.94 -10.03
N ARG A 178 5.17 -8.16 -9.93
CA ARG A 178 5.24 -6.70 -10.01
C ARG A 178 5.85 -6.12 -8.74
N LEU A 179 6.87 -5.27 -8.90
CA LEU A 179 7.55 -4.54 -7.84
C LEU A 179 7.08 -3.10 -7.78
N MET A 180 6.78 -2.64 -6.57
CA MET A 180 6.46 -1.26 -6.26
C MET A 180 7.56 -0.69 -5.38
N VAL A 181 8.38 0.21 -5.92
CA VAL A 181 9.41 0.86 -5.12
C VAL A 181 8.75 1.94 -4.27
N ASP A 182 8.89 1.83 -2.95
CA ASP A 182 8.33 2.78 -2.02
C ASP A 182 9.09 4.11 -2.05
N ALA A 183 8.35 5.19 -1.85
CA ALA A 183 8.91 6.53 -1.78
C ALA A 183 9.18 6.88 -0.32
N GLU A 184 10.31 7.54 -0.08
CA GLU A 184 10.81 7.91 1.24
C GLU A 184 10.77 9.44 1.42
N GLN A 185 11.56 10.00 2.32
CA GLN A 185 11.66 11.45 2.50
C GLN A 185 12.25 12.15 1.27
N THR A 186 11.98 13.45 1.12
CA THR A 186 12.32 14.25 -0.06
C THR A 186 13.80 14.25 -0.41
N TYR A 187 14.68 14.13 0.58
CA TYR A 187 16.14 14.14 0.39
C TYR A 187 16.69 12.81 -0.16
N PHE A 188 16.01 11.68 0.06
CA PHE A 188 16.35 10.40 -0.57
C PHE A 188 15.64 10.17 -1.91
N GLN A 189 14.50 10.82 -2.11
CA GLN A 189 13.60 10.55 -3.23
C GLN A 189 14.23 10.72 -4.63
N PRO A 190 15.16 11.65 -4.91
CA PRO A 190 15.82 11.77 -6.20
C PRO A 190 16.60 10.50 -6.59
N ALA A 191 17.36 9.92 -5.65
CA ALA A 191 18.14 8.71 -5.89
C ALA A 191 17.23 7.49 -6.13
N ILE A 192 16.20 7.32 -5.29
CA ILE A 192 15.18 6.27 -5.39
C ILE A 192 14.46 6.35 -6.74
N SER A 193 14.01 7.54 -7.12
CA SER A 193 13.27 7.77 -8.37
C SER A 193 14.16 7.49 -9.58
N ARG A 194 15.41 7.97 -9.56
CA ARG A 194 16.36 7.74 -10.64
C ARG A 194 16.65 6.25 -10.85
N LEU A 195 16.93 5.52 -9.77
CA LEU A 195 17.15 4.07 -9.83
C LEU A 195 15.91 3.37 -10.39
N THR A 196 14.73 3.70 -9.86
CA THR A 196 13.47 3.07 -10.28
C THR A 196 13.16 3.31 -11.75
N LEU A 197 13.37 4.52 -12.26
CA LEU A 197 13.14 4.86 -13.66
C LEU A 197 14.09 4.11 -14.60
N GLU A 198 15.37 3.99 -14.26
CA GLU A 198 16.30 3.17 -15.05
C GLU A 198 15.89 1.70 -15.04
N MET A 199 15.38 1.19 -13.92
CA MET A 199 14.85 -0.18 -13.86
C MET A 199 13.56 -0.33 -14.68
N GLN A 200 12.65 0.64 -14.69
CA GLN A 200 11.50 0.64 -15.60
C GLN A 200 11.97 0.61 -17.06
N ARG A 201 12.95 1.44 -17.41
CA ARG A 201 13.53 1.47 -18.75
C ARG A 201 14.09 0.11 -19.15
N ILE A 202 14.75 -0.62 -18.26
CA ILE A 202 15.31 -1.94 -18.56
C ILE A 202 14.22 -3.01 -18.63
N PHE A 203 13.33 -3.08 -17.64
CA PHE A 203 12.45 -4.23 -17.41
C PHE A 203 10.99 -4.06 -17.84
N ASN A 204 10.51 -2.83 -18.08
CA ASN A 204 9.12 -2.58 -18.51
C ASN A 204 9.02 -2.51 -20.05
N ARG A 205 9.50 -3.54 -20.76
CA ARG A 205 9.49 -3.55 -22.23
C ARG A 205 8.18 -4.01 -22.86
N GLU A 206 7.52 -4.99 -22.25
CA GLU A 206 6.25 -5.55 -22.76
C GLU A 206 5.05 -5.17 -21.91
N LYS A 207 5.28 -5.00 -20.61
CA LYS A 207 4.27 -4.65 -19.60
C LYS A 207 4.97 -3.97 -18.42
N PRO A 208 4.25 -3.18 -17.61
CA PRO A 208 4.83 -2.57 -16.42
C PRO A 208 4.99 -3.62 -15.32
N ASN A 209 6.23 -3.98 -15.04
CA ASN A 209 6.63 -4.84 -13.94
C ASN A 209 7.08 -4.02 -12.73
N ILE A 210 7.71 -2.88 -12.97
CA ILE A 210 8.28 -2.00 -11.95
C ILE A 210 7.48 -0.71 -11.91
N PHE A 211 7.16 -0.27 -10.70
CA PHE A 211 6.36 0.92 -10.44
C PHE A 211 7.14 1.87 -9.55
N ASN A 212 7.21 3.14 -9.96
CA ASN A 212 7.73 4.23 -9.13
C ASN A 212 6.60 4.82 -8.28
N THR A 213 6.89 5.17 -7.03
CA THR A 213 5.90 5.80 -6.15
C THR A 213 6.02 7.32 -6.22
N TYR A 214 4.92 8.00 -6.55
CA TYR A 214 4.84 9.45 -6.57
C TYR A 214 3.98 9.94 -5.40
N GLN A 215 4.54 10.88 -4.63
CA GLN A 215 3.90 11.42 -3.44
C GLN A 215 3.21 12.76 -3.74
N CYS A 216 1.89 12.75 -3.89
CA CYS A 216 1.09 13.90 -4.32
C CYS A 216 0.92 15.01 -3.27
N TYR A 217 1.41 14.83 -2.05
CA TYR A 217 1.54 15.92 -1.07
C TYR A 217 2.69 16.87 -1.40
N LEU A 218 3.62 16.52 -2.30
CA LEU A 218 4.69 17.40 -2.75
C LEU A 218 4.18 18.39 -3.79
N ARG A 219 4.76 19.58 -3.81
CA ARG A 219 4.44 20.61 -4.81
C ARG A 219 4.87 20.21 -6.22
N GLU A 220 5.99 19.47 -6.33
CA GLU A 220 6.58 19.03 -7.60
C GLU A 220 5.97 17.73 -8.16
N ALA A 221 4.99 17.13 -7.46
CA ALA A 221 4.49 15.81 -7.81
C ALA A 221 3.96 15.73 -9.25
N TYR A 222 3.26 16.77 -9.72
CA TYR A 222 2.76 16.82 -11.10
C TYR A 222 3.89 16.91 -12.12
N ASP A 223 4.88 17.77 -11.88
CA ASP A 223 5.99 17.98 -12.79
C ASP A 223 6.80 16.69 -12.93
N ASN A 224 7.12 16.03 -11.80
CA ASN A 224 7.81 14.74 -11.79
C ASN A 224 7.05 13.65 -12.55
N VAL A 225 5.75 13.50 -12.31
CA VAL A 225 4.92 12.53 -13.07
C VAL A 225 4.91 12.87 -14.55
N SER A 226 4.73 14.14 -14.91
CA SER A 226 4.60 14.55 -16.30
C SER A 226 5.88 14.33 -17.11
N VAL A 227 7.03 14.66 -16.52
CA VAL A 227 8.37 14.47 -17.10
C VAL A 227 8.65 12.99 -17.30
N ASP A 228 8.38 12.15 -16.30
CA ASP A 228 8.68 10.71 -16.38
C ASP A 228 7.78 9.98 -17.39
N VAL A 229 6.51 10.37 -17.48
CA VAL A 229 5.59 9.88 -18.52
C VAL A 229 6.10 10.29 -19.91
N GLU A 230 6.47 11.56 -20.11
CA GLU A 230 7.03 12.01 -21.40
C GLU A 230 8.33 11.28 -21.76
N LEU A 231 9.20 11.08 -20.78
CA LEU A 231 10.46 10.36 -20.96
C LEU A 231 10.18 8.92 -21.40
N SER A 232 9.25 8.24 -20.73
CA SER A 232 8.84 6.88 -21.09
C SER A 232 8.26 6.77 -22.50
N ARG A 233 7.50 7.79 -22.93
CA ARG A 233 6.94 7.88 -24.27
C ARG A 233 8.03 8.06 -25.34
N ARG A 234 9.00 8.95 -25.10
CA ARG A 234 10.10 9.25 -26.04
C ARG A 234 11.02 8.05 -26.25
N GLU A 235 11.25 7.27 -25.20
CA GLU A 235 12.20 6.17 -25.20
C GLU A 235 11.55 4.77 -25.33
N GLY A 236 10.21 4.70 -25.27
CA GLY A 236 9.44 3.51 -25.61
C GLY A 236 9.46 2.39 -24.57
N TRP A 237 9.22 2.70 -23.29
CA TRP A 237 8.92 1.68 -22.26
C TRP A 237 7.54 1.88 -21.64
N TYR A 238 7.05 0.84 -20.97
CA TYR A 238 5.76 0.89 -20.26
C TYR A 238 5.92 1.62 -18.93
N PHE A 239 5.24 2.74 -18.77
CA PHE A 239 5.27 3.53 -17.55
C PHE A 239 4.49 2.86 -16.42
N GLY A 240 5.10 2.74 -15.25
CA GLY A 240 4.48 2.22 -14.04
C GLY A 240 4.49 3.24 -12.91
N ALA A 241 3.33 3.67 -12.44
CA ALA A 241 3.21 4.61 -11.33
C ALA A 241 2.35 4.07 -10.19
N LYS A 242 2.76 4.32 -8.95
CA LYS A 242 1.96 4.20 -7.74
C LYS A 242 1.74 5.60 -7.17
N LEU A 243 0.50 6.08 -7.22
CA LEU A 243 0.15 7.39 -6.66
C LEU A 243 -0.27 7.24 -5.21
N VAL A 244 0.42 7.93 -4.31
CA VAL A 244 0.08 8.07 -2.89
C VAL A 244 -0.08 9.56 -2.54
N ARG A 245 -0.73 9.88 -1.42
CA ARG A 245 -0.63 11.25 -0.87
C ARG A 245 0.78 11.49 -0.33
N GLY A 246 1.19 10.71 0.67
CA GLY A 246 2.49 10.81 1.34
C GLY A 246 2.38 10.39 2.80
N ALA A 247 3.50 10.04 3.43
CA ALA A 247 3.55 9.57 4.81
C ALA A 247 4.43 10.45 5.73
N TYR A 248 5.25 11.33 5.19
CA TYR A 248 6.33 12.03 5.92
C TYR A 248 6.05 13.52 6.21
N MET A 249 4.80 13.98 6.05
CA MET A 249 4.37 15.39 6.20
C MET A 249 4.95 16.12 7.43
N CYS A 250 4.88 15.50 8.61
CA CYS A 250 5.35 16.12 9.86
C CYS A 250 6.87 16.24 9.91
N GLN A 251 7.58 15.26 9.35
CA GLN A 251 9.05 15.24 9.30
C GLN A 251 9.56 16.28 8.30
N GLU A 252 8.97 16.33 7.10
CA GLU A 252 9.31 17.32 6.06
C GLU A 252 9.15 18.76 6.56
N ARG A 253 8.02 19.08 7.20
CA ARG A 253 7.77 20.43 7.75
C ARG A 253 8.74 20.79 8.87
N SER A 254 9.00 19.84 9.78
CA SER A 254 9.94 20.06 10.88
C SER A 254 11.35 20.33 10.35
N ARG A 255 11.82 19.53 9.39
CA ARG A 255 13.13 19.67 8.75
C ARG A 255 13.26 20.99 7.99
N ALA A 256 12.24 21.37 7.20
CA ALA A 256 12.23 22.64 6.48
C ALA A 256 12.34 23.85 7.41
N ALA A 257 11.64 23.82 8.56
CA ALA A 257 11.71 24.86 9.57
C ALA A 257 13.07 24.91 10.30
N GLU A 258 13.68 23.76 10.56
CA GLU A 258 14.98 23.65 11.23
C GLU A 258 16.14 24.13 10.35
N ILE A 259 16.19 23.66 9.10
CA ILE A 259 17.27 23.98 8.16
C ILE A 259 17.04 25.35 7.49
N GLY A 260 15.78 25.79 7.37
CA GLY A 260 15.42 27.09 6.81
C GLY A 260 15.23 27.10 5.29
N TYR A 261 14.84 25.97 4.67
CA TYR A 261 14.45 25.92 3.26
C TYR A 261 12.93 25.96 3.09
N GLU A 262 12.47 26.17 1.85
CA GLU A 262 11.04 26.24 1.55
C GLU A 262 10.34 24.89 1.81
N ASP A 263 9.19 24.93 2.49
CA ASP A 263 8.37 23.74 2.74
C ASP A 263 7.97 23.05 1.42
N PRO A 264 8.47 21.83 1.14
CA PRO A 264 8.28 21.16 -0.15
C PRO A 264 6.85 20.62 -0.31
N ILE A 265 6.05 20.64 0.76
CA ILE A 265 4.71 20.05 0.76
C ILE A 265 3.62 21.08 0.45
N ASN A 266 2.48 20.58 -0.01
CA ASN A 266 1.29 21.35 -0.27
C ASN A 266 0.76 21.96 1.04
N PRO A 267 0.19 23.17 0.99
CA PRO A 267 -0.21 23.92 2.19
C PRO A 267 -1.24 23.18 3.03
N ASP A 268 -2.18 22.48 2.40
CA ASP A 268 -3.31 21.82 3.05
C ASP A 268 -3.73 20.51 2.37
N TYR A 269 -4.60 19.77 3.04
CA TYR A 269 -5.13 18.48 2.60
C TYR A 269 -5.90 18.57 1.27
N GLU A 270 -6.66 19.64 1.06
CA GLU A 270 -7.48 19.80 -0.14
C GLU A 270 -6.62 20.13 -1.35
N THR A 271 -5.56 20.92 -1.15
CA THR A 271 -4.53 21.16 -2.18
C THR A 271 -3.81 19.88 -2.56
N THR A 272 -3.53 18.99 -1.59
CA THR A 272 -2.98 17.65 -1.85
C THR A 272 -3.97 16.76 -2.63
N ASN A 273 -5.28 16.84 -2.35
CA ASN A 273 -6.29 16.11 -3.12
C ASN A 273 -6.33 16.56 -4.57
N ARG A 274 -6.33 17.88 -4.82
CA ARG A 274 -6.28 18.44 -6.18
C ARG A 274 -5.01 18.01 -6.92
N MET A 275 -3.85 18.03 -6.25
CA MET A 275 -2.60 17.55 -6.83
C MET A 275 -2.69 16.06 -7.20
N TYR A 276 -3.22 15.21 -6.30
CA TYR A 276 -3.42 13.79 -6.56
C TYR A 276 -4.32 13.55 -7.78
N HIS A 277 -5.47 14.23 -7.85
CA HIS A 277 -6.40 14.10 -8.97
C HIS A 277 -5.78 14.60 -10.28
N LYS A 278 -5.01 15.68 -10.25
CA LYS A 278 -4.29 16.22 -11.41
C LYS A 278 -3.24 15.22 -11.95
N CYS A 279 -2.44 14.61 -11.07
CA CYS A 279 -1.49 13.56 -11.46
C CYS A 279 -2.20 12.33 -12.03
N LEU A 280 -3.29 11.90 -11.38
CA LEU A 280 -4.07 10.75 -11.81
C LEU A 280 -4.70 10.96 -13.19
N GLU A 281 -5.33 12.12 -13.41
CA GLU A 281 -5.97 12.45 -14.69
C GLU A 281 -4.96 12.42 -15.82
N TYR A 282 -3.78 13.02 -15.63
CA TYR A 282 -2.72 13.00 -16.64
C TYR A 282 -2.26 11.58 -17.00
N ILE A 283 -2.11 10.69 -16.01
CA ILE A 283 -1.75 9.29 -16.28
C ILE A 283 -2.90 8.56 -16.97
N LEU A 284 -4.15 8.76 -16.54
CA LEU A 284 -5.32 8.14 -17.18
C LEU A 284 -5.48 8.58 -18.64
N GLU A 285 -5.20 9.84 -18.95
CA GLU A 285 -5.15 10.36 -20.33
C GLU A 285 -4.06 9.65 -21.14
N GLU A 286 -2.86 9.44 -20.57
CA GLU A 286 -1.80 8.67 -21.26
C GLU A 286 -2.21 7.22 -21.52
N ILE A 287 -2.83 6.57 -20.52
CA ILE A 287 -3.38 5.22 -20.67
C ILE A 287 -4.43 5.21 -21.79
N ASN A 288 -5.25 6.26 -21.88
CA ASN A 288 -6.25 6.41 -22.93
C ASN A 288 -5.63 6.55 -24.32
N HIS A 289 -4.55 7.31 -24.45
CA HIS A 289 -3.91 7.58 -25.73
C HIS A 289 -3.04 6.44 -26.25
N ASN A 290 -2.15 5.88 -25.43
CA ASN A 290 -1.14 4.93 -25.92
C ASN A 290 -1.20 3.53 -25.27
N ARG A 291 -1.98 3.34 -24.20
CA ARG A 291 -2.11 2.07 -23.45
C ARG A 291 -0.81 1.50 -22.85
N MET A 292 0.31 2.21 -22.93
CA MET A 292 1.64 1.85 -22.39
C MET A 292 1.90 2.40 -20.98
N ALA A 293 0.86 2.81 -20.25
CA ALA A 293 0.98 3.19 -18.85
C ALA A 293 0.08 2.31 -17.98
N ASN A 294 0.49 2.08 -16.74
CA ASN A 294 -0.36 1.54 -15.68
C ASN A 294 -0.19 2.36 -14.40
N VAL A 295 -1.29 2.52 -13.66
CA VAL A 295 -1.32 3.26 -12.41
C VAL A 295 -1.92 2.44 -11.27
N MET A 296 -1.27 2.50 -10.12
CA MET A 296 -1.78 2.03 -8.84
C MET A 296 -2.31 3.23 -8.05
N VAL A 297 -3.62 3.30 -7.86
CA VAL A 297 -4.33 4.29 -7.07
C VAL A 297 -4.29 3.85 -5.61
N ALA A 298 -3.21 4.20 -4.90
CA ALA A 298 -3.02 3.87 -3.50
C ALA A 298 -3.67 4.95 -2.60
N SER A 299 -4.95 4.77 -2.30
CA SER A 299 -5.74 5.71 -1.50
C SER A 299 -6.84 5.00 -0.71
N HIS A 300 -7.02 5.44 0.54
CA HIS A 300 -8.16 5.11 1.41
C HIS A 300 -9.32 6.09 1.29
N ASN A 301 -9.13 7.19 0.56
CA ASN A 301 -10.18 8.19 0.39
C ASN A 301 -11.18 7.70 -0.67
N GLU A 302 -12.43 7.47 -0.24
CA GLU A 302 -13.52 7.02 -1.09
C GLU A 302 -13.82 7.98 -2.25
N ASP A 303 -13.70 9.30 -2.05
CA ASP A 303 -13.93 10.29 -3.10
C ASP A 303 -12.86 10.19 -4.19
N THR A 304 -11.60 9.91 -3.83
CA THR A 304 -10.54 9.61 -4.81
C THR A 304 -10.85 8.36 -5.62
N VAL A 305 -11.37 7.31 -4.98
CA VAL A 305 -11.75 6.08 -5.66
C VAL A 305 -12.94 6.34 -6.59
N LYS A 306 -13.99 7.01 -6.12
CA LYS A 306 -15.16 7.39 -6.93
C LYS A 306 -14.76 8.23 -8.14
N PHE A 307 -13.94 9.25 -7.93
CA PHE A 307 -13.37 10.06 -9.03
C PHE A 307 -12.65 9.19 -10.06
N THR A 308 -11.88 8.19 -9.62
CA THR A 308 -11.20 7.27 -10.54
C THR A 308 -12.19 6.44 -11.35
N LEU A 309 -13.22 5.88 -10.70
CA LEU A 309 -14.25 5.09 -11.39
C LEU A 309 -15.05 5.94 -12.39
N GLU A 310 -15.33 7.20 -12.07
CA GLU A 310 -15.93 8.17 -12.99
C GLU A 310 -15.04 8.40 -14.21
N LYS A 311 -13.75 8.67 -14.00
CA LYS A 311 -12.79 8.85 -15.10
C LYS A 311 -12.61 7.60 -15.96
N MET A 312 -12.64 6.41 -15.37
CA MET A 312 -12.61 5.15 -16.11
C MET A 312 -13.86 4.97 -16.98
N ASN A 313 -15.04 5.34 -16.47
CA ASN A 313 -16.28 5.35 -17.26
C ASN A 313 -16.20 6.34 -18.44
N GLU A 314 -15.67 7.55 -18.22
CA GLU A 314 -15.49 8.58 -19.26
C GLU A 314 -14.54 8.12 -20.36
N THR A 315 -13.42 7.50 -19.98
CA THR A 315 -12.37 7.02 -20.90
C THR A 315 -12.63 5.61 -21.45
N SER A 316 -13.77 4.99 -21.12
CA SER A 316 -14.13 3.62 -21.51
C SER A 316 -13.06 2.56 -21.15
N LEU A 317 -12.35 2.77 -20.04
CA LEU A 317 -11.35 1.83 -19.52
C LEU A 317 -12.04 0.67 -18.80
N SER A 318 -11.83 -0.55 -19.27
CA SER A 318 -12.36 -1.75 -18.61
C SER A 318 -11.49 -2.18 -17.43
N PRO A 319 -12.08 -2.64 -16.31
CA PRO A 319 -11.34 -3.22 -15.19
C PRO A 319 -10.46 -4.41 -15.61
N THR A 320 -10.91 -5.18 -16.62
CA THR A 320 -10.22 -6.36 -17.13
C THR A 320 -8.93 -6.04 -17.90
N GLU A 321 -8.71 -4.78 -18.30
CA GLU A 321 -7.48 -4.36 -18.97
C GLU A 321 -6.30 -4.23 -17.99
N ASN A 322 -6.56 -4.27 -16.68
CA ASN A 322 -5.56 -4.19 -15.61
C ASN A 322 -4.65 -2.96 -15.67
N LYS A 323 -5.09 -1.88 -16.33
CA LYS A 323 -4.35 -0.60 -16.46
C LYS A 323 -4.39 0.23 -15.19
N VAL A 324 -5.52 0.19 -14.48
CA VAL A 324 -5.75 0.91 -13.22
C VAL A 324 -5.91 -0.12 -12.12
N CYS A 325 -5.02 -0.11 -11.15
CA CYS A 325 -5.08 -0.95 -9.94
C CYS A 325 -5.41 -0.10 -8.71
N PHE A 326 -6.06 -0.67 -7.71
CA PHE A 326 -6.37 0.02 -6.46
C PHE A 326 -5.58 -0.55 -5.29
N GLY A 327 -5.12 0.33 -4.40
CA GLY A 327 -4.31 -0.03 -3.25
C GLY A 327 -4.83 0.52 -1.94
N GLN A 328 -4.95 -0.33 -0.93
CA GLN A 328 -5.23 0.08 0.44
C GLN A 328 -4.33 -0.68 1.42
N LEU A 329 -3.99 -0.07 2.54
CA LEU A 329 -3.30 -0.78 3.63
C LEU A 329 -4.18 -1.90 4.22
N LEU A 330 -3.52 -2.99 4.64
CA LEU A 330 -4.15 -4.04 5.43
C LEU A 330 -4.76 -3.46 6.71
N GLY A 331 -5.95 -3.93 7.07
CA GLY A 331 -6.65 -3.49 8.28
C GLY A 331 -7.38 -2.15 8.16
N MET A 332 -7.46 -1.57 6.95
CA MET A 332 -8.11 -0.29 6.70
C MET A 332 -8.95 -0.32 5.43
N CYS A 333 -10.11 0.32 5.48
CA CYS A 333 -10.98 0.59 4.33
C CYS A 333 -11.39 -0.67 3.54
N ASP A 334 -11.78 -1.72 4.27
CA ASP A 334 -12.27 -2.96 3.66
C ASP A 334 -13.59 -2.75 2.90
N GLN A 335 -14.38 -1.75 3.30
CA GLN A 335 -15.55 -1.27 2.55
C GLN A 335 -15.22 -0.74 1.16
N ILE A 336 -13.97 -0.41 0.86
CA ILE A 336 -13.52 0.00 -0.47
C ILE A 336 -12.95 -1.21 -1.21
N SER A 337 -12.00 -1.90 -0.59
CA SER A 337 -11.20 -2.92 -1.28
C SER A 337 -12.02 -4.13 -1.73
N PHE A 338 -12.87 -4.68 -0.86
CA PHE A 338 -13.59 -5.92 -1.16
C PHE A 338 -14.72 -5.71 -2.18
N PRO A 339 -15.55 -4.65 -2.10
CA PRO A 339 -16.52 -4.38 -3.16
C PRO A 339 -15.88 -4.13 -4.53
N LEU A 340 -14.73 -3.45 -4.58
CA LEU A 340 -13.95 -3.31 -5.82
C LEU A 340 -13.46 -4.66 -6.35
N GLY A 341 -12.87 -5.50 -5.50
CA GLY A 341 -12.37 -6.82 -5.88
C GLY A 341 -13.48 -7.73 -6.39
N GLN A 342 -14.63 -7.73 -5.71
CA GLN A 342 -15.82 -8.48 -6.12
C GLN A 342 -16.43 -7.96 -7.43
N ALA A 343 -16.29 -6.67 -7.73
CA ALA A 343 -16.67 -6.07 -9.00
C ALA A 343 -15.67 -6.34 -10.14
N GLY A 344 -14.60 -7.11 -9.88
CA GLY A 344 -13.62 -7.53 -10.88
C GLY A 344 -12.48 -6.54 -11.13
N PHE A 345 -12.30 -5.55 -10.25
CA PHE A 345 -11.16 -4.65 -10.33
C PHE A 345 -9.90 -5.30 -9.77
N PRO A 346 -8.71 -4.99 -10.32
CA PRO A 346 -7.46 -5.38 -9.71
C PRO A 346 -7.20 -4.54 -8.45
N VAL A 347 -7.51 -5.12 -7.30
CA VAL A 347 -7.34 -4.49 -5.98
C VAL A 347 -6.29 -5.24 -5.18
N TYR A 348 -5.47 -4.50 -4.44
CA TYR A 348 -4.44 -5.07 -3.59
C TYR A 348 -4.46 -4.45 -2.19
N LYS A 349 -4.30 -5.30 -1.17
CA LYS A 349 -3.89 -4.86 0.15
C LYS A 349 -2.37 -4.75 0.22
N TYR A 350 -1.86 -3.64 0.72
CA TYR A 350 -0.48 -3.54 1.15
C TYR A 350 -0.37 -4.26 2.49
N VAL A 351 0.42 -5.34 2.54
CA VAL A 351 0.44 -6.36 3.59
C VAL A 351 1.81 -6.35 4.27
N PRO A 352 1.92 -5.66 5.41
CA PRO A 352 3.07 -5.72 6.31
C PRO A 352 3.24 -7.11 6.90
N TYR A 353 4.48 -7.57 7.01
CA TYR A 353 4.84 -8.74 7.79
C TYR A 353 6.25 -8.60 8.38
N GLY A 354 6.47 -9.22 9.53
CA GLY A 354 7.74 -9.16 10.26
C GLY A 354 7.54 -9.39 11.76
N PRO A 355 8.63 -9.64 12.50
CA PRO A 355 8.57 -9.90 13.94
C PRO A 355 7.90 -8.74 14.71
N VAL A 356 7.13 -9.07 15.76
CA VAL A 356 6.34 -8.08 16.52
C VAL A 356 7.17 -6.88 16.99
N ASN A 357 8.41 -7.11 17.44
CA ASN A 357 9.27 -6.05 17.96
C ASN A 357 9.83 -5.12 16.86
N GLU A 358 10.00 -5.63 15.65
CA GLU A 358 10.62 -4.93 14.52
C GLU A 358 9.60 -4.10 13.74
N VAL A 359 8.31 -4.49 13.79
CA VAL A 359 7.22 -3.76 13.11
C VAL A 359 6.60 -2.64 13.96
N ILE A 360 7.10 -2.41 15.19
CA ILE A 360 6.57 -1.37 16.09
C ILE A 360 6.63 0.04 15.47
N PRO A 361 7.75 0.48 14.87
CA PRO A 361 7.83 1.79 14.23
C PRO A 361 6.76 1.96 13.14
N TYR A 362 6.59 0.95 12.29
CA TYR A 362 5.53 0.90 11.28
C TYR A 362 4.14 1.08 11.91
N LEU A 363 3.82 0.31 12.95
CA LEU A 363 2.53 0.37 13.65
C LEU A 363 2.27 1.75 14.28
N SER A 364 3.31 2.38 14.84
CA SER A 364 3.24 3.73 15.40
C SER A 364 2.81 4.74 14.34
N ARG A 365 3.43 4.71 13.15
CA ARG A 365 3.06 5.60 12.04
C ARG A 365 1.63 5.36 11.56
N ARG A 366 1.20 4.09 11.48
CA ARG A 366 -0.20 3.74 11.15
C ARG A 366 -1.19 4.28 12.18
N ALA A 367 -0.85 4.27 13.46
CA ALA A 367 -1.69 4.85 14.50
C ALA A 367 -1.80 6.39 14.36
N GLN A 368 -0.69 7.06 14.05
CA GLN A 368 -0.65 8.51 13.82
C GLN A 368 -1.42 8.94 12.55
N GLU A 369 -1.30 8.20 11.45
CA GLU A 369 -2.08 8.46 10.23
C GLU A 369 -3.59 8.31 10.47
N ASN A 370 -3.99 7.32 11.26
CA ASN A 370 -5.39 7.13 11.67
C ASN A 370 -5.92 8.28 12.56
N ARG A 371 -5.04 9.05 13.22
CA ARG A 371 -5.39 10.30 13.94
C ARG A 371 -5.75 11.41 12.97
N GLY A 372 -4.94 11.62 11.92
CA GLY A 372 -5.20 12.61 10.87
C GLY A 372 -6.45 12.31 10.03
N PHE A 373 -6.85 11.04 9.97
CA PHE A 373 -8.02 10.53 9.25
C PHE A 373 -9.35 10.62 10.01
N MET A 374 -9.52 11.58 10.93
CA MET A 374 -10.71 11.71 11.79
C MET A 374 -12.07 11.55 11.06
N LYS A 375 -12.21 11.94 9.79
CA LYS A 375 -13.44 11.68 9.00
C LYS A 375 -13.52 10.26 8.42
N GLY A 376 -12.43 9.72 7.88
CA GLY A 376 -12.40 8.39 7.25
C GLY A 376 -12.52 7.26 8.27
N SER A 377 -11.80 7.36 9.40
CA SER A 377 -11.87 6.37 10.48
C SER A 377 -13.25 6.34 11.17
N GLN A 378 -13.91 7.50 11.29
CA GLN A 378 -15.29 7.59 11.78
C GLN A 378 -16.27 6.88 10.85
N ARG A 379 -16.13 7.05 9.53
CA ARG A 379 -16.98 6.37 8.55
C ARG A 379 -16.77 4.85 8.59
N GLU A 380 -15.53 4.39 8.57
CA GLU A 380 -15.22 2.95 8.65
C GLU A 380 -15.79 2.33 9.95
N ARG A 381 -15.60 3.00 11.09
CA ARG A 381 -16.17 2.56 12.36
C ARG A 381 -17.70 2.48 12.32
N SER A 382 -18.37 3.43 11.65
CA SER A 382 -19.83 3.42 11.48
C SER A 382 -20.31 2.22 10.67
N LEU A 383 -19.61 1.90 9.57
CA LEU A 383 -19.93 0.77 8.71
C LEU A 383 -19.68 -0.58 9.41
N LEU A 384 -18.57 -0.69 10.16
CA LEU A 384 -18.31 -1.86 11.01
C LEU A 384 -19.41 -2.08 12.05
N TRP A 385 -19.88 -1.00 12.70
CA TRP A 385 -21.00 -1.07 13.64
C TRP A 385 -22.31 -1.47 12.97
N LYS A 386 -22.59 -0.93 11.78
CA LYS A 386 -23.77 -1.29 10.97
C LYS A 386 -23.75 -2.78 10.63
N GLU A 387 -22.59 -3.33 10.23
CA GLU A 387 -22.45 -4.76 9.96
C GLU A 387 -22.61 -5.62 11.21
N LEU A 388 -21.97 -5.23 12.32
CA LEU A 388 -22.07 -5.99 13.57
C LEU A 388 -23.53 -6.04 14.07
N LYS A 389 -24.25 -4.91 14.01
CA LYS A 389 -25.70 -4.86 14.31
C LYS A 389 -26.49 -5.75 13.36
N ARG A 390 -26.21 -5.69 12.05
CA ARG A 390 -26.87 -6.55 11.06
C ARG A 390 -26.71 -8.03 11.42
N ARG A 391 -25.49 -8.50 11.74
CA ARG A 391 -25.21 -9.89 12.14
C ARG A 391 -25.92 -10.27 13.44
N LEU A 392 -26.00 -9.36 14.40
CA LEU A 392 -26.71 -9.59 15.66
C LEU A 392 -28.21 -9.76 15.43
N PHE A 393 -28.85 -8.86 14.68
CA PHE A 393 -30.29 -8.90 14.44
C PHE A 393 -30.71 -10.00 13.45
N SER A 394 -29.82 -10.44 12.55
CA SER A 394 -30.10 -11.54 11.62
C SER A 394 -29.76 -12.92 12.18
N GLY A 395 -29.26 -13.04 13.42
CA GLY A 395 -28.87 -14.32 14.02
C GLY A 395 -27.55 -14.91 13.50
N HIS A 396 -26.73 -14.13 12.78
CA HIS A 396 -25.45 -14.55 12.19
C HIS A 396 -24.23 -14.14 13.03
N LEU A 397 -24.35 -14.13 14.37
CA LEU A 397 -23.26 -13.65 15.24
C LEU A 397 -22.00 -14.54 15.15
N LEU A 398 -22.16 -15.84 14.89
CA LEU A 398 -21.06 -16.79 14.67
C LEU A 398 -20.64 -16.91 13.20
N TYR A 399 -20.83 -15.85 12.40
CA TYR A 399 -20.45 -15.83 11.00
C TYR A 399 -18.97 -16.18 10.82
N LYS A 400 -18.71 -17.18 9.98
CA LYS A 400 -17.39 -17.52 9.46
C LYS A 400 -17.42 -17.40 7.94
N PRO A 401 -16.46 -16.68 7.33
CA PRO A 401 -16.35 -16.62 5.88
C PRO A 401 -16.05 -18.01 5.34
N ALA A 402 -16.71 -18.39 4.24
CA ALA A 402 -16.40 -19.59 3.49
C ALA A 402 -15.58 -19.17 2.25
N TYR A 403 -14.44 -19.82 2.04
CA TYR A 403 -13.58 -19.61 0.88
C TYR A 403 -12.77 -20.87 0.57
#